data_AF-A0A434RA20-F1
#
_entry.id   AF-A0A434RA20-F1
#
_cell.length_a   1.000
_cell.length_b   1.000
_cell.length_c   1.000
_cell.angle_alpha   90.00
_cell.angle_beta   90.00
_cell.angle_gamma   90.00
#
_symmetry.space_group_name_H-M   'P 1'
#
loop_
_entity.id
_entity.type
_entity.pdbx_description
1 polymer ?
#
loop_
_entity_poly.entity_id
_entity_poly.type
_entity_poly.pdbx_seq_one_letter_code
_entity_poly.pdbx_strand_id
1 'polypeptide(L)'
;MTATMTADTGRQRTRAALFLAVAMGATVGSALAFQYIGGYIPCHLCLEQRTPYYIGAPLMLVAAAASMMRAPAWLTRSLLGIGGLLMLYGLYLGVYHSGVEWAWWPGPADCTAGAGPVDTGGKGVLDALDK
;
A
#
# COMPACT_ATOMS: atom_id res chain seq x y z
N MET A 1 0.49 14.15 38.24
CA MET A 1 0.54 14.57 36.82
C MET A 1 1.23 13.54 35.92
N THR A 2 2.35 12.94 36.33
CA THR A 2 3.16 12.05 35.48
C THR A 2 2.44 10.75 35.06
N ALA A 3 1.64 10.15 35.95
CA ALA A 3 0.89 8.92 35.67
C ALA A 3 -0.27 9.11 34.67
N THR A 4 -0.91 10.28 34.68
CA THR A 4 -1.97 10.64 33.72
C THR A 4 -1.39 10.86 32.32
N MET A 5 -0.20 11.48 32.23
CA MET A 5 0.48 11.70 30.94
C MET A 5 0.96 10.40 30.29
N THR A 6 1.49 9.44 31.05
CA THR A 6 1.92 8.14 30.50
C THR A 6 0.76 7.28 30.03
N ALA A 7 -0.36 7.29 30.75
CA ALA A 7 -1.60 6.60 30.36
C ALA A 7 -2.20 7.16 29.06
N ASP A 8 -2.23 8.48 28.89
CA ASP A 8 -2.71 9.11 27.67
C ASP A 8 -1.80 8.81 26.47
N THR A 9 -0.48 8.84 26.68
CA THR A 9 0.50 8.50 25.63
C THR A 9 0.36 7.05 25.15
N GLY A 10 0.08 6.10 26.05
CA GLY A 10 -0.18 4.70 25.67
C GLY A 10 -1.45 4.55 24.82
N ARG A 11 -2.53 5.22 25.21
CA ARG A 11 -3.80 5.23 24.46
C ARG A 11 -3.65 5.86 23.07
N GLN A 12 -2.91 6.96 22.97
CA GLN A 12 -2.57 7.63 21.71
C GLN A 12 -1.86 6.67 20.74
N ARG A 13 -0.84 5.93 21.20
CA ARG A 13 -0.11 4.97 20.35
C ARG A 13 -0.99 3.82 19.88
N THR A 14 -1.83 3.28 20.76
CA THR A 14 -2.78 2.23 20.36
C THR A 14 -3.75 2.74 19.30
N ARG A 15 -4.32 3.94 19.47
CA ARG A 15 -5.21 4.56 18.49
C ARG A 15 -4.51 4.80 17.15
N ALA A 16 -3.29 5.33 17.18
CA ALA A 16 -2.50 5.56 15.97
C ALA A 16 -2.20 4.24 15.23
N ALA A 17 -1.74 3.21 15.95
CA ALA A 17 -1.46 1.91 15.36
C ALA A 17 -2.72 1.26 14.76
N LEU A 18 -3.86 1.30 15.47
CA LEU A 18 -5.12 0.77 14.94
C LEU A 18 -5.61 1.56 13.72
N PHE A 19 -5.53 2.89 13.77
CA PHE A 19 -5.88 3.74 12.64
C PHE A 19 -5.03 3.39 11.41
N LEU A 20 -3.71 3.28 11.57
CA LEU A 20 -2.80 2.92 10.48
C LEU A 20 -3.07 1.51 9.95
N ALA A 21 -3.34 0.53 10.83
CA ALA A 21 -3.71 -0.82 10.41
C ALA A 21 -4.96 -0.83 9.52
N VAL A 22 -6.01 -0.12 9.95
CA VAL A 22 -7.26 0.00 9.18
C VAL A 22 -7.04 0.76 7.87
N ALA A 23 -6.32 1.89 7.89
CA ALA A 23 -6.05 2.68 6.70
C ALA A 23 -5.23 1.90 5.65
N MET A 24 -4.18 1.20 6.10
CA MET A 24 -3.36 0.35 5.22
C MET A 24 -4.17 -0.82 4.67
N GLY A 25 -4.95 -1.49 5.53
CA GLY A 25 -5.83 -2.58 5.14
C GLY A 25 -6.91 -2.14 4.15
N ALA A 26 -7.52 -0.97 4.37
CA ALA A 26 -8.49 -0.39 3.44
C ALA A 26 -7.84 -0.06 2.09
N THR A 27 -6.64 0.52 2.08
CA THR A 27 -5.93 0.90 0.86
C THR A 27 -5.64 -0.32 -0.01
N VAL A 28 -5.03 -1.37 0.56
CA VAL A 28 -4.75 -2.61 -0.19
C VAL A 28 -6.02 -3.39 -0.52
N GLY A 29 -7.03 -3.35 0.36
CA GLY A 29 -8.35 -3.93 0.12
C GLY A 29 -9.06 -3.30 -1.07
N SER A 30 -9.02 -1.97 -1.21
CA SER A 30 -9.54 -1.26 -2.39
C SER A 30 -8.80 -1.65 -3.66
N ALA A 31 -7.46 -1.75 -3.63
CA ALA A 31 -6.68 -2.20 -4.79
C ALA A 31 -7.05 -3.63 -5.22
N LEU A 32 -7.27 -4.53 -4.27
CA LEU A 32 -7.72 -5.91 -4.54
C LEU A 32 -9.16 -5.96 -5.05
N ALA A 33 -10.05 -5.12 -4.53
CA ALA A 33 -11.41 -4.98 -5.03
C ALA A 33 -11.40 -4.52 -6.50
N PHE A 34 -10.58 -3.52 -6.87
CA PHE A 34 -10.46 -3.12 -8.27
C PHE A 34 -9.91 -4.23 -9.15
N GLN A 35 -8.95 -5.03 -8.68
CA GLN A 35 -8.44 -6.16 -9.46
C GLN A 35 -9.49 -7.25 -9.67
N TYR A 36 -10.09 -7.75 -8.58
CA TYR A 36 -10.93 -8.96 -8.64
C TYR A 36 -12.40 -8.68 -8.92
N ILE A 37 -12.92 -7.53 -8.50
CA ILE A 37 -14.32 -7.12 -8.70
C ILE A 37 -14.42 -6.18 -9.91
N GLY A 38 -13.46 -5.24 -10.04
CA GLY A 38 -13.43 -4.27 -11.14
C GLY A 38 -12.80 -4.77 -12.44
N GLY A 39 -12.10 -5.92 -12.42
CA GLY A 39 -11.44 -6.49 -13.61
C GLY A 39 -10.19 -5.72 -14.08
N TYR A 40 -9.65 -4.82 -13.26
CA TYR A 40 -8.45 -4.05 -13.63
C TYR A 40 -7.19 -4.93 -13.59
N ILE A 41 -6.47 -4.97 -14.72
CA ILE A 41 -5.21 -5.73 -14.84
C ILE A 41 -4.09 -4.95 -14.15
N PRO A 42 -3.42 -5.51 -13.14
CA PRO A 42 -2.32 -4.83 -12.46
C PRO A 42 -1.03 -4.90 -13.29
N CYS A 43 -0.29 -3.79 -13.33
CA CYS A 43 1.10 -3.81 -13.81
C CYS A 43 2.06 -4.29 -12.69
N HIS A 44 3.31 -4.59 -13.06
CA HIS A 44 4.34 -5.03 -12.11
C HIS A 44 4.54 -4.03 -10.96
N LEU A 45 4.69 -2.74 -11.28
CA LEU A 45 4.85 -1.67 -10.30
C LEU A 45 3.64 -1.53 -9.37
N CYS A 46 2.42 -1.72 -9.88
CA CYS A 46 1.20 -1.77 -9.08
C CYS A 46 1.23 -2.89 -8.04
N LEU A 47 1.77 -4.06 -8.38
CA LEU A 47 1.90 -5.17 -7.44
C LEU A 47 2.98 -4.88 -6.40
N GLU A 48 4.11 -4.31 -6.82
CA GLU A 48 5.20 -3.96 -5.93
C GLU A 48 4.79 -2.92 -4.88
N GLN A 49 3.99 -1.92 -5.27
CA GLN A 49 3.42 -0.91 -4.38
C GLN A 49 2.47 -1.48 -3.31
N ARG A 50 1.97 -2.71 -3.47
CA ARG A 50 1.11 -3.35 -2.46
C ARG A 50 1.92 -3.99 -1.33
N THR A 51 3.16 -4.38 -1.59
CA THR A 51 4.04 -5.05 -0.60
C THR A 51 4.19 -4.25 0.70
N PRO A 52 4.40 -2.92 0.69
CA PRO A 52 4.47 -2.12 1.91
C PRO A 52 3.19 -2.18 2.74
N TYR A 53 2.02 -2.29 2.10
CA TYR A 53 0.73 -2.40 2.78
C TYR A 53 0.47 -3.82 3.30
N TYR A 54 0.86 -4.86 2.54
CA TYR A 54 0.78 -6.25 3.00
C TYR A 54 1.63 -6.52 4.24
N ILE A 55 2.78 -5.86 4.36
CA ILE A 55 3.64 -5.95 5.54
C ILE A 55 3.18 -4.96 6.61
N GLY A 56 2.88 -3.73 6.21
CA GLY A 56 2.54 -2.63 7.11
C GLY A 56 1.26 -2.87 7.91
N ALA A 57 0.19 -3.35 7.28
CA ALA A 57 -1.07 -3.60 7.97
C ALA A 57 -0.94 -4.60 9.15
N PRO A 58 -0.39 -5.83 8.98
CA PRO A 58 -0.17 -6.74 10.09
C PRO A 58 0.86 -6.20 11.09
N LEU A 59 1.90 -5.49 10.64
CA LEU A 59 2.87 -4.85 11.54
C LEU A 59 2.20 -3.83 12.47
N MET A 60 1.25 -3.04 11.97
CA MET A 60 0.50 -2.07 12.76
C MET A 60 -0.47 -2.75 13.73
N LEU A 61 -1.06 -3.90 13.36
CA LEU A 61 -1.83 -4.72 14.29
C LEU A 61 -0.96 -5.24 15.44
N VAL A 62 0.26 -5.69 15.15
CA VAL A 62 1.23 -6.11 16.18
C VAL A 62 1.62 -4.92 17.06
N ALA A 63 1.81 -3.72 16.50
CA ALA A 63 2.09 -2.52 17.27
C ALA A 63 0.94 -2.15 18.24
N ALA A 64 -0.31 -2.26 17.77
CA ALA A 64 -1.49 -2.05 18.59
C ALA A 64 -1.59 -3.09 19.71
N ALA A 65 -1.40 -4.37 19.41
CA ALA A 65 -1.41 -5.46 20.39
C ALA A 65 -0.32 -5.27 21.45
N ALA A 66 0.92 -4.94 21.04
CA ALA A 66 2.02 -4.66 21.96
C ALA A 66 1.68 -3.50 22.91
N SER A 67 1.07 -2.42 22.38
CA SER A 67 0.64 -1.29 23.20
C SER A 67 -0.47 -1.67 24.19
N MET A 68 -1.46 -2.47 23.76
CA MET A 68 -2.56 -2.94 24.61
C MET A 68 -2.10 -3.89 25.72
N MET A 69 -1.12 -4.74 25.43
CA MET A 69 -0.51 -5.66 26.39
C MET A 69 0.47 -4.97 27.36
N ARG A 70 0.60 -3.64 27.29
CA ARG A 70 1.55 -2.85 28.10
C ARG A 70 3.00 -3.31 27.91
N ALA A 71 3.34 -3.76 26.69
CA ALA A 71 4.71 -4.07 26.30
C ALA A 71 5.60 -2.81 26.44
N PRO A 72 6.94 -2.96 26.51
CA PRO A 72 7.81 -1.83 26.77
C PRO A 72 7.67 -0.76 25.67
N ALA A 73 7.63 0.50 26.11
CA ALA A 73 7.28 1.64 25.28
C ALA A 73 8.21 1.88 24.08
N TRP A 74 9.42 1.31 24.08
CA TRP A 74 10.34 1.37 22.95
C TRP A 74 9.88 0.44 21.82
N LEU A 75 9.33 -0.74 22.13
CA LEU A 75 8.88 -1.72 21.12
C LEU A 75 7.78 -1.14 20.22
N THR A 76 6.71 -0.59 20.81
CA THR A 76 5.63 0.04 20.04
C THR A 76 6.13 1.21 19.19
N ARG A 77 7.08 2.00 19.71
CA ARG A 77 7.68 3.11 18.95
C ARG A 77 8.52 2.61 17.79
N SER A 78 9.32 1.57 17.99
CA SER A 78 10.10 0.96 16.91
C SER A 78 9.19 0.39 15.83
N LEU A 79 8.11 -0.30 16.20
CA LEU A 79 7.14 -0.82 15.23
C LEU A 79 6.47 0.29 14.43
N LEU A 80 6.04 1.38 15.09
CA LEU A 80 5.51 2.57 14.40
C LEU A 80 6.57 3.22 13.49
N GLY A 81 7.83 3.28 13.93
CA GLY A 81 8.94 3.78 13.12
C GLY A 81 9.17 2.94 11.86
N ILE A 82 9.16 1.61 11.98
CA ILE A 82 9.26 0.69 10.84
C ILE A 82 8.06 0.89 9.90
N GLY A 83 6.85 1.06 10.44
CA GLY A 83 5.67 1.40 9.65
C GLY A 83 5.85 2.71 8.86
N GLY A 84 6.45 3.73 9.48
CA GLY A 84 6.81 4.97 8.82
C GLY A 84 7.81 4.77 7.68
N LEU A 85 8.84 3.95 7.88
CA LEU A 85 9.82 3.60 6.83
C LEU A 85 9.16 2.88 5.65
N LEU A 86 8.22 1.97 5.92
CA LEU A 86 7.45 1.30 4.87
C LEU A 86 6.62 2.30 4.04
N MET A 87 6.05 3.32 4.68
CA MET A 87 5.31 4.38 3.94
C MET A 87 6.23 5.32 3.17
N LEU A 88 7.45 5.58 3.65
CA LEU A 88 8.44 6.31 2.86
C LEU A 88 8.86 5.51 1.62
N TYR A 89 9.01 4.20 1.76
CA TYR A 89 9.26 3.32 0.62
C TYR A 89 8.07 3.29 -0.36
N GLY A 90 6.84 3.21 0.16
CA GLY A 90 5.62 3.33 -0.65
C GLY A 90 5.53 4.67 -1.39
N LEU A 91 5.87 5.79 -0.75
CA LEU A 91 5.95 7.12 -1.37
C LEU A 91 6.97 7.13 -2.50
N TYR A 92 8.17 6.58 -2.27
CA TYR A 92 9.20 6.46 -3.30
C TYR A 92 8.69 5.68 -4.51
N LEU A 93 8.08 4.50 -4.29
CA LEU A 93 7.50 3.70 -5.37
C LEU A 93 6.34 4.40 -6.08
N GLY A 94 5.53 5.18 -5.35
CA GLY A 94 4.44 5.99 -5.90
C GLY A 94 4.97 7.05 -6.85
N VAL A 95 5.95 7.84 -6.39
CA VAL A 95 6.64 8.84 -7.24
C VAL A 95 7.24 8.14 -8.45
N TYR A 96 8.01 7.06 -8.25
CA TYR A 96 8.64 6.31 -9.32
C TYR A 96 7.61 5.81 -10.36
N HIS A 97 6.51 5.22 -9.93
CA HIS A 97 5.49 4.73 -10.86
C HIS A 97 4.84 5.86 -11.65
N SER A 98 4.43 6.96 -11.00
CA SER A 98 3.85 8.10 -11.70
C SER A 98 4.83 8.72 -12.70
N GLY A 99 6.12 8.80 -12.38
CA GLY A 99 7.10 9.32 -13.35
C GLY A 99 7.43 8.35 -14.48
N VAL A 100 7.23 7.03 -14.32
CA VAL A 100 7.27 6.08 -15.44
C VAL A 100 6.09 6.36 -16.39
N GLU A 101 4.89 6.55 -15.84
CA GLU A 101 3.69 6.87 -16.63
C GLU A 101 3.78 8.23 -17.33
N TRP A 102 4.40 9.22 -16.68
CA TRP A 102 4.67 10.54 -17.25
C TRP A 102 5.91 10.59 -18.14
N ALA A 103 6.55 9.44 -18.38
CA ALA A 103 7.75 9.30 -19.20
C ALA A 103 8.95 10.16 -18.75
N TRP A 104 9.06 10.46 -17.45
CA TRP A 104 10.21 11.15 -16.86
C TRP A 104 11.43 10.24 -16.75
N TRP A 105 11.21 8.94 -16.59
CA TRP A 105 12.26 7.92 -16.52
C TRP A 105 11.77 6.58 -17.10
N PRO A 106 12.69 5.70 -17.54
CA PRO A 106 12.32 4.39 -18.06
C PRO A 106 11.71 3.50 -16.97
N GLY A 107 10.71 2.70 -17.34
CA GLY A 107 10.17 1.64 -16.48
C GLY A 107 11.15 0.48 -16.29
N PRO A 108 10.94 -0.38 -15.27
CA PRO A 108 11.73 -1.59 -15.09
C PRO A 108 11.64 -2.50 -16.32
N ALA A 109 12.72 -3.21 -16.64
CA ALA A 109 12.78 -4.10 -17.81
C ALA A 109 11.70 -5.20 -17.81
N ASP A 110 11.27 -5.63 -16.62
CA ASP A 110 10.23 -6.64 -16.43
C ASP A 110 8.81 -6.05 -16.44
N CYS A 111 8.69 -4.73 -16.57
CA CYS A 111 7.41 -4.05 -16.69
C CYS A 111 6.97 -4.08 -18.16
N THR A 112 6.52 -5.25 -18.63
CA THR A 112 5.74 -5.30 -19.87
C THR A 112 4.50 -4.44 -19.65
N ALA A 113 4.39 -3.34 -20.40
CA ALA A 113 3.17 -2.55 -20.41
C ALA A 113 2.01 -3.52 -20.64
N GLY A 114 1.08 -3.62 -19.69
CA GLY A 114 -0.03 -4.57 -19.65
C GLY A 114 -1.07 -4.39 -20.76
N ALA A 115 -0.69 -3.79 -21.88
CA ALA A 115 -1.40 -3.81 -23.14
C ALA A 115 -0.39 -4.25 -24.21
N GLY A 116 -0.22 -5.56 -24.35
CA GLY A 116 0.06 -6.08 -25.69
C GLY A 116 -1.06 -5.55 -26.60
N PRO A 117 -0.77 -5.14 -27.86
CA PRO A 117 -1.80 -4.72 -28.79
C PRO A 117 -2.97 -5.69 -28.73
N VAL A 118 -4.18 -5.18 -28.59
CA VAL A 118 -5.38 -6.00 -28.78
C VAL A 118 -5.21 -6.60 -30.19
N ASP A 119 -5.02 -7.92 -30.29
CA ASP A 119 -4.92 -8.57 -31.59
C ASP A 119 -6.31 -8.51 -32.22
N THR A 120 -6.51 -7.48 -33.03
CA THR A 120 -7.74 -7.26 -33.78
C THR A 120 -7.76 -8.08 -35.08
N GLY A 121 -6.80 -8.98 -35.30
CA GLY A 121 -6.68 -9.75 -36.53
C GLY A 121 -6.55 -8.86 -37.77
N GLY A 122 -6.01 -7.64 -37.62
CA GLY A 122 -5.89 -6.64 -38.68
C GLY A 122 -7.10 -5.69 -38.84
N LYS A 123 -8.09 -5.72 -37.94
CA LYS A 123 -9.22 -4.77 -37.93
C LYS A 123 -8.98 -3.62 -36.95
N GLY A 124 -9.73 -2.53 -37.03
CA GLY A 124 -9.73 -1.53 -35.97
C GLY A 124 -10.32 -2.11 -34.67
N VAL A 125 -9.85 -1.64 -33.50
CA VAL A 125 -10.47 -1.97 -32.20
C VAL A 125 -11.97 -1.60 -32.18
N LEU A 126 -12.35 -0.59 -32.96
CA LEU A 126 -13.72 -0.13 -33.12
C LEU A 126 -14.54 -1.06 -34.02
N ASP A 127 -13.94 -1.65 -35.06
CA ASP A 127 -14.59 -2.60 -35.96
C ASP A 127 -14.99 -3.91 -35.25
N ALA A 128 -14.45 -4.18 -34.06
CA ALA A 128 -14.83 -5.31 -33.21
C ALA A 128 -16.09 -5.05 -32.37
N LEU A 129 -16.51 -3.78 -32.25
CA LEU A 129 -17.69 -3.35 -31.48
C LEU A 129 -18.93 -3.15 -32.35
N ASP A 130 -18.75 -2.87 -33.63
CA ASP A 130 -19.83 -2.82 -34.62
C ASP A 130 -20.20 -4.25 -35.05
N LYS A 131 -21.13 -4.87 -34.30
CA LYS A 131 -21.91 -6.03 -34.77
C LYS A 131 -23.15 -5.58 -35.52
#